data_AF-A0A2G5ZAM5-F1
#
_entry.id   AF-A0A2G5ZAM5-F1
#
_cell.length_a   1.000
_cell.length_b   1.000
_cell.length_c   1.000
_cell.angle_alpha   90.00
_cell.angle_beta   90.00
_cell.angle_gamma   90.00
#
_symmetry.space_group_name_H-M   'P 1'
#
loop_
_entity.id
_entity.type
_entity.pdbx_description
1 polymer ?
#
loop_
_entity_poly.entity_id
_entity_poly.type
_entity_poly.pdbx_seq_one_letter_code
_entity_poly.pdbx_strand_id
1 'polypeptide(L)'
;DPRLEQVTHVVNCAAVASFGNNPLIWKVNVEGTLALARRMERVSTPQRFLHVGTAMSCTPEQDSLVAESAEFRENAEHLVEYTYSKSTIEQLMRQHCPGLPLLIARPSIVVGHTRHGCTPSS
;
A
#
# COMPACT_ATOMS: atom_id res chain seq x y z
N ASP A 1 -22.34 2.95 -4.70
CA ASP A 1 -22.30 3.70 -5.97
C ASP A 1 -22.23 2.70 -7.13
N PRO A 2 -23.23 2.66 -8.03
CA PRO A 2 -23.27 1.73 -9.15
C PRO A 2 -22.11 1.92 -10.15
N ARG A 3 -21.46 3.10 -10.18
CA ARG A 3 -20.28 3.35 -11.02
C ARG A 3 -19.11 2.42 -10.70
N LEU A 4 -19.04 1.90 -9.48
CA LEU A 4 -18.00 0.95 -9.06
C LEU A 4 -18.07 -0.38 -9.83
N GLU A 5 -19.24 -0.76 -10.34
CA GLU A 5 -19.40 -2.01 -11.10
C GLU A 5 -18.74 -1.97 -12.49
N GLN A 6 -18.33 -0.79 -12.95
CA GLN A 6 -17.69 -0.58 -14.25
C GLN A 6 -16.19 -0.32 -14.13
N VAL A 7 -15.66 -0.29 -12.91
CA VAL A 7 -14.25 -0.02 -12.67
C VAL A 7 -13.42 -1.23 -13.10
N THR A 8 -12.50 -1.01 -14.02
CA THR A 8 -11.56 -2.02 -14.51
C THR A 8 -10.19 -1.90 -13.88
N HIS A 9 -9.79 -0.70 -13.45
CA HIS A 9 -8.47 -0.42 -12.89
C HIS A 9 -8.61 0.41 -11.63
N VAL A 10 -7.95 -0.03 -10.57
CA VAL A 10 -7.87 0.72 -9.31
C VAL A 10 -6.41 1.06 -9.05
N VAL A 11 -6.16 2.32 -8.72
CA VAL A 11 -4.86 2.80 -8.25
C VAL A 11 -5.08 3.37 -6.86
N ASN A 12 -4.82 2.56 -5.83
CA ASN A 12 -4.97 2.97 -4.44
C ASN A 12 -3.67 3.58 -3.91
N CYS A 13 -3.57 4.90 -3.99
CA CYS A 13 -2.49 5.71 -3.42
C CYS A 13 -2.84 6.35 -2.06
N ALA A 14 -4.09 6.21 -1.59
CA ALA A 14 -4.53 6.88 -0.38
C ALA A 14 -3.89 6.24 0.86
N ALA A 15 -3.24 7.08 1.67
CA ALA A 15 -2.67 6.67 2.95
C ALA A 15 -2.47 7.90 3.85
N VAL A 16 -2.53 7.68 5.16
CA VAL A 16 -1.96 8.58 6.16
C VAL A 16 -0.45 8.30 6.20
N ALA A 17 0.34 9.20 5.61
CA ALA A 17 1.80 9.12 5.54
C ALA A 17 2.47 9.92 6.68
N SER A 18 2.12 9.59 7.92
CA SER A 18 2.66 10.24 9.12
C SER A 18 3.77 9.40 9.74
N PHE A 19 4.90 10.03 10.08
CA PHE A 19 5.96 9.42 10.89
C PHE A 19 5.74 9.60 12.40
N GLY A 20 4.85 10.50 12.79
CA GLY A 20 4.40 10.66 14.18
C GLY A 20 3.15 9.84 14.48
N ASN A 21 2.77 9.80 15.76
CA ASN A 21 1.55 9.14 16.21
C ASN A 21 0.32 9.80 15.55
N ASN A 22 -0.42 9.03 14.75
CA ASN A 22 -1.65 9.47 14.13
C ASN A 22 -2.70 8.36 14.24
N PRO A 23 -3.79 8.57 15.02
CA PRO A 23 -4.77 7.52 15.31
C PRO A 23 -5.54 7.04 14.07
N LEU A 24 -5.44 7.74 12.94
CA LEU A 24 -6.08 7.35 11.69
C LEU A 24 -5.24 6.41 10.82
N ILE A 25 -3.97 6.16 11.15
CA ILE A 25 -3.08 5.30 10.36
C ILE A 25 -3.73 3.94 10.09
N TRP A 26 -4.15 3.23 11.13
CA TRP A 26 -4.79 1.91 10.99
C TRP A 26 -6.11 1.97 10.25
N LYS A 27 -6.97 2.90 10.64
CA LYS A 27 -8.31 3.06 10.05
C LYS A 27 -8.25 3.33 8.55
N VAL A 28 -7.30 4.14 8.09
CA VAL A 28 -7.15 4.49 6.67
C VAL A 28 -6.31 3.46 5.93
N ASN A 29 -5.09 3.20 6.40
CA ASN A 29 -4.09 2.43 5.66
C ASN A 29 -4.43 0.94 5.65
N VAL A 30 -5.09 0.43 6.69
CA VAL A 30 -5.40 -1.00 6.83
C VAL A 30 -6.89 -1.25 6.63
N GLU A 31 -7.75 -0.77 7.52
CA GLU A 31 -9.18 -1.08 7.49
C GLU A 31 -9.85 -0.56 6.21
N GLY A 32 -9.63 0.72 5.89
CA GLY A 32 -10.19 1.36 4.70
C GLY A 32 -9.68 0.73 3.40
N THR A 33 -8.39 0.44 3.32
CA THR A 33 -7.81 -0.23 2.15
C THR A 33 -8.33 -1.66 2.00
N LEU A 34 -8.46 -2.43 3.08
CA LEU A 34 -8.98 -3.79 3.02
C LEU A 34 -10.45 -3.80 2.62
N ALA A 35 -11.24 -2.83 3.12
CA ALA A 35 -12.63 -2.65 2.71
C ALA A 35 -12.74 -2.34 1.21
N LEU A 36 -11.86 -1.47 0.68
CA LEU A 36 -11.78 -1.18 -0.75
C LEU A 36 -11.40 -2.43 -1.55
N ALA A 37 -10.36 -3.17 -1.14
CA ALA A 37 -9.93 -4.40 -1.80
C ALA A 37 -11.06 -5.44 -1.86
N ARG A 38 -11.72 -5.70 -0.73
CA ARG A 38 -12.89 -6.61 -0.64
C ARG A 38 -14.05 -6.17 -1.50
N ARG A 39 -14.29 -4.85 -1.60
CA ARG A 39 -15.34 -4.31 -2.46
C ARG A 39 -15.01 -4.56 -3.93
N MET A 40 -13.77 -4.33 -4.31
CA MET A 40 -13.32 -4.45 -5.70
C MET A 40 -13.22 -5.91 -6.13
N GLU A 41 -12.81 -6.83 -5.27
CA GLU A 41 -12.80 -8.27 -5.57
C GLU A 41 -14.19 -8.82 -5.94
N ARG A 42 -15.26 -8.22 -5.40
CA ARG A 42 -16.65 -8.61 -5.73
C ARG A 42 -17.15 -8.03 -7.05
N VAL A 43 -16.45 -7.06 -7.62
CA VAL A 43 -16.79 -6.54 -8.95
C VAL A 43 -16.31 -7.56 -9.97
N SER A 44 -17.10 -7.86 -10.99
CA SER A 44 -16.75 -8.86 -12.01
C SER A 44 -15.77 -8.35 -13.07
N THR A 45 -15.57 -7.03 -13.16
CA THR A 45 -14.78 -6.35 -14.19
C THR A 45 -13.33 -5.95 -13.85
N PRO A 46 -12.82 -5.93 -12.61
CA PRO A 46 -11.46 -5.44 -12.35
C PRO A 46 -10.43 -6.30 -13.06
N GLN A 47 -9.57 -5.64 -13.82
CA GLN A 47 -8.44 -6.24 -14.52
C GLN A 47 -7.14 -6.05 -13.75
N ARG A 48 -7.05 -4.96 -12.96
CA ARG A 48 -5.90 -4.62 -12.14
C ARG A 48 -6.31 -3.84 -10.88
N PHE A 49 -5.73 -4.21 -9.75
CA PHE A 49 -5.76 -3.44 -8.52
C PHE A 49 -4.32 -3.12 -8.12
N LEU A 50 -3.86 -1.90 -8.42
CA LEU A 50 -2.56 -1.41 -8.00
C LEU A 50 -2.66 -0.78 -6.61
N HIS A 51 -1.99 -1.36 -5.63
CA HIS A 51 -1.76 -0.73 -4.34
C HIS A 51 -0.36 -0.12 -4.28
N VAL A 52 -0.30 1.16 -3.89
CA VAL A 52 0.98 1.82 -3.64
C VAL A 52 1.39 1.57 -2.20
N GLY A 53 2.31 0.63 -2.00
CA GLY A 53 2.97 0.30 -0.74
C GLY A 53 4.13 1.24 -0.41
N THR A 54 5.17 0.72 0.22
CA THR A 54 6.46 1.42 0.40
C THR A 54 7.61 0.42 0.48
N ALA A 55 8.78 0.77 -0.04
CA ALA A 55 9.98 -0.05 0.08
C ALA A 55 10.39 -0.27 1.56
N MET A 56 10.02 0.66 2.44
CA MET A 56 10.29 0.58 3.88
C MET A 56 9.49 -0.54 4.59
N SER A 57 8.48 -1.12 3.93
CA SER A 57 7.74 -2.27 4.46
C SER A 57 8.58 -3.56 4.45
N CYS A 58 9.66 -3.62 3.67
CA CYS A 58 10.46 -4.83 3.50
C CYS A 58 11.46 -5.09 4.63
N THR A 59 11.69 -4.12 5.53
CA THR A 59 12.55 -4.26 6.72
C THR A 59 13.86 -5.03 6.46
N PRO A 60 14.71 -4.56 5.52
CA PRO A 60 15.97 -5.23 5.20
C PRO A 60 16.94 -5.21 6.38
N GLU A 61 17.83 -6.20 6.40
CA GLU A 61 19.06 -6.11 7.19
C GLU A 61 19.95 -5.00 6.64
N GLN A 62 20.79 -4.41 7.51
CA GLN A 62 21.74 -3.39 7.10
C GLN A 62 22.67 -3.92 5.99
N ASP A 63 22.94 -3.10 4.99
CA ASP A 63 23.79 -3.43 3.82
C ASP A 63 23.31 -4.63 2.98
N SER A 64 22.01 -4.96 3.06
CA SER A 64 21.39 -6.01 2.25
C SER A 64 20.53 -5.46 1.11
N LEU A 65 20.31 -6.30 0.09
CA LEU A 65 19.38 -6.03 -1.00
C LEU A 65 18.09 -6.83 -0.80
N VAL A 66 16.95 -6.21 -1.10
CA VAL A 66 15.64 -6.87 -1.07
C VAL A 66 15.21 -7.18 -2.50
N ALA A 67 14.99 -8.45 -2.81
CA ALA A 67 14.34 -8.85 -4.04
C ALA A 67 12.83 -8.54 -3.98
N GLU A 68 12.22 -8.15 -5.10
CA GLU A 68 10.77 -7.87 -5.13
C GLU A 68 9.93 -9.11 -4.80
N SER A 69 10.47 -10.30 -5.06
CA SER A 69 9.87 -11.59 -4.71
C SER A 69 10.08 -12.00 -3.24
N ALA A 70 10.85 -11.24 -2.46
CA ALA A 70 11.10 -11.56 -1.07
C ALA A 70 9.80 -11.50 -0.26
N GLU A 71 9.57 -12.54 0.54
CA GLU A 71 8.43 -12.59 1.46
C GLU A 71 8.68 -11.69 2.66
N PHE A 72 7.60 -11.12 3.19
CA PHE A 72 7.67 -10.33 4.42
C PHE A 72 7.98 -11.24 5.60
N ARG A 73 8.96 -10.87 6.42
CA ARG A 73 9.19 -11.52 7.71
C ARG A 73 7.99 -11.19 8.63
N GLU A 74 7.30 -12.21 9.13
CA GLU A 74 6.09 -12.04 9.97
C GLU A 74 6.34 -11.24 11.27
N ASN A 75 7.59 -11.20 11.75
CA ASN A 75 8.00 -10.50 12.97
C ASN A 75 9.05 -9.41 12.71
N ALA A 76 8.98 -8.75 11.56
CA ALA A 76 9.90 -7.67 11.27
C ALA A 76 9.73 -6.49 12.24
N GLU A 77 10.83 -6.00 12.81
CA GLU A 77 10.84 -4.78 13.60
C GLU A 77 10.61 -3.58 12.69
N HIS A 78 9.35 -3.17 12.55
CA HIS A 78 8.99 -1.96 11.84
C HIS A 78 9.35 -0.73 12.69
N LEU A 79 10.17 0.16 12.11
CA LEU A 79 10.67 1.36 12.79
C LEU A 79 9.56 2.32 13.24
N VAL A 80 8.45 2.37 12.48
CA VAL A 80 7.32 3.27 12.74
C VAL A 80 5.99 2.63 12.37
N GLU A 81 4.92 3.05 13.06
CA GLU A 81 3.55 2.55 12.87
C GLU A 81 3.08 2.65 11.42
N TYR A 82 3.46 3.71 10.71
CA TYR A 82 3.18 3.83 9.28
C TYR A 82 3.72 2.63 8.47
N THR A 83 5.00 2.28 8.63
CA THR A 83 5.62 1.18 7.87
C THR A 83 4.99 -0.16 8.17
N TYR A 84 4.58 -0.37 9.43
CA TYR A 84 3.85 -1.56 9.84
C TYR A 84 2.47 -1.60 9.20
N SER A 85 1.70 -0.51 9.23
CA SER A 85 0.40 -0.44 8.57
C SER A 85 0.48 -0.79 7.07
N LYS A 86 1.58 -0.42 6.41
CA LYS A 86 1.83 -0.70 4.98
C LYS A 86 2.21 -2.16 4.72
N SER A 87 3.01 -2.80 5.58
CA SER A 87 3.30 -4.24 5.43
C SER A 87 2.06 -5.09 5.74
N THR A 88 1.34 -4.75 6.82
CA THR A 88 0.13 -5.47 7.25
C THR A 88 -0.93 -5.52 6.15
N ILE A 89 -1.23 -4.38 5.50
CA ILE A 89 -2.27 -4.38 4.47
C ILE A 89 -1.88 -5.17 3.21
N GLU A 90 -0.59 -5.21 2.85
CA GLU A 90 -0.13 -6.05 1.75
C GLU A 90 -0.37 -7.54 2.03
N GLN A 91 -0.12 -7.98 3.26
CA GLN A 91 -0.41 -9.35 3.70
C GLN A 91 -1.92 -9.63 3.75
N LEU A 92 -2.71 -8.75 4.37
CA LEU A 92 -4.15 -8.93 4.52
C LEU A 92 -4.87 -8.96 3.16
N MET A 93 -4.47 -8.16 2.18
CA MET A 93 -5.05 -8.24 0.83
C MET A 93 -4.74 -9.57 0.16
N ARG A 94 -3.52 -10.11 0.29
CA ARG A 94 -3.17 -11.44 -0.25
C ARG A 94 -3.95 -12.56 0.41
N GLN A 95 -4.15 -12.48 1.73
CA GLN A 95 -4.85 -13.50 2.52
C GLN A 95 -6.37 -13.47 2.32
N HIS A 96 -6.96 -12.26 2.30
CA HIS A 96 -8.42 -12.10 2.32
C HIS A 96 -9.03 -11.76 0.97
N CYS A 97 -8.23 -11.37 -0.02
CA CYS A 97 -8.68 -11.05 -1.37
C CYS A 97 -7.87 -11.80 -2.44
N PRO A 98 -7.78 -13.15 -2.39
CA PRO A 98 -6.95 -13.94 -3.30
C PRO A 98 -7.43 -13.87 -4.77
N GLY A 99 -8.68 -13.49 -5.03
CA GLY A 99 -9.22 -13.33 -6.38
C GLY A 99 -8.96 -11.95 -6.99
N LEU A 100 -8.44 -11.00 -6.20
CA LEU A 100 -8.15 -9.66 -6.67
C LEU A 100 -6.91 -9.69 -7.59
N PRO A 101 -6.95 -9.07 -8.80
CA PRO A 101 -5.78 -8.95 -9.68
C PRO A 101 -4.78 -7.91 -9.13
N LEU A 102 -4.21 -8.22 -7.98
CA LEU A 102 -3.41 -7.33 -7.15
C LEU A 102 -1.99 -7.15 -7.73
N LEU A 103 -1.59 -5.88 -7.83
CA LEU A 103 -0.22 -5.45 -8.09
C LEU A 103 0.19 -4.52 -6.94
N ILE A 104 1.40 -4.69 -6.43
CA ILE A 104 1.93 -3.82 -5.36
C ILE A 104 3.13 -3.08 -5.93
N ALA A 105 3.06 -1.74 -5.94
CA ALA A 105 4.22 -0.90 -6.20
C ALA A 105 4.78 -0.41 -4.86
N ARG A 106 6.07 -0.63 -4.60
CA ARG A 106 6.75 -0.21 -3.37
C ARG A 106 7.72 0.94 -3.67
N PRO A 107 7.23 2.18 -3.84
CA PRO A 107 8.12 3.31 -4.01
C PRO A 107 9.04 3.49 -2.80
N SER A 108 10.24 4.02 -3.05
CA SER A 108 11.15 4.49 -2.01
C SER A 108 10.79 5.93 -1.61
N ILE A 109 11.78 6.73 -1.23
CA ILE A 109 11.58 8.16 -0.92
C ILE A 109 11.19 8.88 -2.21
N VAL A 110 9.95 9.38 -2.24
CA VAL A 110 9.46 10.21 -3.33
C VAL A 110 9.95 11.64 -3.12
N VAL A 111 10.62 12.18 -4.13
CA VAL A 111 11.18 13.54 -4.13
C VAL A 111 10.50 14.42 -5.18
N GLY A 112 10.86 15.71 -5.20
CA GLY A 112 10.34 16.66 -6.19
C GLY A 112 10.61 16.25 -7.64
N HIS A 113 9.80 16.78 -8.55
CA HIS A 113 9.89 16.44 -9.97
C HIS A 113 11.25 16.83 -10.55
N THR A 114 11.91 15.92 -11.27
CA THR A 114 13.30 16.12 -11.77
C THR A 114 13.50 17.40 -12.58
N ARG A 115 12.48 17.85 -13.32
CA ARG A 115 12.55 19.07 -14.16
C ARG A 115 11.89 20.30 -13.54
N HIS A 116 10.93 20.11 -12.65
CA HIS A 116 10.04 21.18 -12.19
C HIS A 116 10.14 21.43 -10.68
N GLY A 117 10.88 20.58 -9.96
CA GLY A 117 10.98 20.60 -8.51
C GLY A 117 9.65 20.29 -7.83
N CYS A 118 9.57 20.64 -6.56
CA CYS A 118 8.33 20.79 -5.82
C CYS A 118 8.51 21.93 -4.80
N THR A 119 7.40 22.56 -4.41
CA THR A 119 7.35 23.46 -3.26
C THR A 119 6.66 22.74 -2.09
N PRO A 120 6.97 23.09 -0.83
CA PRO A 120 6.22 22.59 0.31
C PRO A 120 4.72 22.88 0.15
N SER A 121 3.88 21.97 0.65
CA SER A 121 2.44 22.21 0.74
C SER A 121 2.16 23.35 1.72
N SER A 122 1.29 24.28 1.32
CA SER A 122 0.80 25.38 2.17
C SER A 122 -0.09 24.89 3.31
#